data_AF-A0A9Q0YW29-F1
#
_entry.id   AF-A0A9Q0YW29-F1
#
_cell.length_a   1.000
_cell.length_b   1.000
_cell.length_c   1.000
_cell.angle_alpha   90.00
_cell.angle_beta   90.00
_cell.angle_gamma   90.00
#
_symmetry.space_group_name_H-M   'P 1'
#
loop_
_entity.id
_entity.type
_entity.pdbx_description
1 polymer ?
#
loop_
_entity_poly.entity_id
_entity_poly.type
_entity_poly.pdbx_seq_one_letter_code
_entity_poly.pdbx_strand_id
1 'polypeptide(L)'
;MDGWQLTGNLKKPKILKTLTISSNQILQHFRLHISWLMSPDDDNILRTRTYDVSITYDQYYQTPRVWLTGYDESRMLLQPELVLEDVSQDHARKTVTIEDHPHLPGKHASVHPCRHGAVMKKIIDVLMSHGVEPEVDKYLFLFLKFVASVIPTIEYDYTMDFDLGSSSS
;
A
#
# COMPACT_ATOMS: atom_id res chain seq x y z
N MET A 1 51.43 -0.70 -16.06
CA MET A 1 50.69 -0.92 -14.80
C MET A 1 49.45 -0.08 -14.90
N ASP A 2 48.29 -0.74 -14.81
CA ASP A 2 46.94 -0.21 -14.54
C ASP A 2 45.96 -1.20 -15.17
N GLY A 3 45.75 -2.31 -14.46
CA GLY A 3 44.67 -3.24 -14.73
C GLY A 3 43.59 -3.00 -13.68
N TRP A 4 42.36 -2.78 -14.12
CA TRP A 4 41.15 -3.40 -13.60
C TRP A 4 40.04 -3.24 -14.64
N GLN A 5 39.65 -4.36 -15.26
CA GLN A 5 38.41 -4.49 -16.03
C GLN A 5 37.26 -4.94 -15.12
N LEU A 6 36.06 -4.55 -15.57
CA LEU A 6 34.72 -4.70 -14.98
C LEU A 6 34.37 -6.12 -14.53
N THR A 7 33.76 -6.28 -13.34
CA THR A 7 32.64 -7.22 -13.15
C THR A 7 31.75 -6.78 -12.00
N GLY A 8 30.44 -6.68 -12.24
CA GLY A 8 29.47 -6.49 -11.17
C GLY A 8 28.13 -5.97 -11.64
N ASN A 9 27.45 -6.71 -12.53
CA ASN A 9 26.01 -6.51 -12.75
C ASN A 9 25.30 -6.77 -11.42
N LEU A 10 24.86 -5.71 -10.72
CA LEU A 10 23.84 -5.81 -9.69
C LEU A 10 22.55 -6.26 -10.37
N LYS A 11 22.37 -7.59 -10.44
CA LYS A 11 21.06 -8.20 -10.69
C LYS A 11 20.16 -7.79 -9.54
N LYS A 12 19.43 -6.69 -9.72
CA LYS A 12 18.25 -6.39 -8.91
C LYS A 12 17.35 -7.63 -8.98
N PRO A 13 17.00 -8.27 -7.85
CA PRO A 13 16.15 -9.45 -7.88
C PRO A 13 14.82 -9.06 -8.52
N LYS A 14 14.50 -9.72 -9.65
CA LYS A 14 13.16 -9.66 -10.26
C LYS A 14 12.22 -10.44 -9.34
N ILE A 15 11.37 -9.72 -8.60
CA ILE A 15 10.29 -10.31 -7.82
C ILE A 15 9.10 -10.47 -8.76
N LEU A 16 8.68 -11.71 -8.99
CA LEU A 16 7.40 -12.05 -9.62
C LEU A 16 6.30 -11.83 -8.58
N LYS A 17 5.63 -10.68 -8.63
CA LYS A 17 4.46 -10.38 -7.80
C LYS A 17 3.21 -10.84 -8.55
N THR A 18 2.45 -11.78 -7.99
CA THR A 18 1.16 -12.20 -8.54
C THR A 18 0.05 -11.49 -7.79
N LEU A 19 -0.55 -10.48 -8.41
CA LEU A 19 -1.81 -9.89 -7.96
C LEU A 19 -2.94 -10.87 -8.33
N THR A 20 -3.53 -11.55 -7.35
CA THR A 20 -4.72 -12.39 -7.60
C THR A 20 -5.96 -11.61 -7.18
N ILE A 21 -6.73 -11.13 -8.17
CA ILE A 21 -8.03 -10.49 -7.96
C ILE A 21 -9.08 -11.61 -7.99
N SER A 22 -9.57 -12.02 -6.82
CA SER A 22 -10.73 -12.92 -6.73
C SER A 22 -11.99 -12.09 -6.53
N SER A 23 -12.79 -11.92 -7.59
CA SER A 23 -14.14 -11.38 -7.47
C SER A 23 -15.05 -12.43 -6.83
N ASN A 24 -15.35 -12.29 -5.54
CA ASN A 24 -16.56 -12.86 -4.98
C ASN A 24 -17.38 -11.71 -4.40
N GLN A 25 -18.57 -11.47 -4.99
CA GLN A 25 -19.44 -10.31 -4.75
C GLN A 25 -19.88 -10.10 -3.28
N ILE A 26 -19.50 -11.01 -2.38
CA ILE A 26 -19.91 -11.01 -0.97
C ILE A 26 -18.77 -10.61 -0.02
N LEU A 27 -17.50 -10.70 -0.46
CA LEU A 27 -16.35 -10.30 0.34
C LEU A 27 -15.34 -9.63 -0.58
N GLN A 28 -15.35 -8.29 -0.61
CA GLN A 28 -14.23 -7.50 -1.12
C GLN A 28 -13.07 -7.64 -0.14
N HIS A 29 -12.47 -8.83 -0.09
CA HIS A 29 -11.32 -9.12 0.72
C HIS A 29 -10.11 -9.13 -0.21
N PHE A 30 -9.34 -8.06 -0.15
CA PHE A 30 -8.00 -8.02 -0.69
C PHE A 30 -7.05 -8.59 0.36
N ARG A 31 -6.13 -9.47 -0.03
CA ARG A 31 -5.07 -9.97 0.84
C ARG A 31 -3.75 -9.84 0.10
N LEU A 32 -3.03 -8.77 0.37
CA LEU A 32 -1.65 -8.62 -0.07
C LEU A 32 -0.76 -9.35 0.92
N HIS A 33 0.01 -10.34 0.48
CA HIS A 33 1.03 -10.98 1.32
C HIS A 33 2.39 -10.37 0.98
N ILE A 34 2.98 -9.64 1.92
CA ILE A 34 4.24 -8.91 1.72
C ILE A 34 5.31 -9.59 2.56
N SER A 35 6.38 -10.09 1.94
CA SER A 35 7.55 -10.65 2.65
C SER A 35 8.82 -10.02 2.12
N TRP A 36 9.63 -9.46 3.02
CA TRP A 36 10.97 -8.94 2.74
C TRP A 36 12.03 -9.89 3.32
N LEU A 37 13.16 -10.01 2.63
CA LEU A 37 14.37 -10.64 3.14
C LEU A 37 15.48 -9.60 3.01
N MET A 38 15.99 -9.09 4.13
CA MET A 38 17.24 -8.34 4.16
C MET A 38 18.41 -9.30 4.39
N SER A 39 19.56 -9.03 3.75
CA SER A 39 20.79 -9.79 4.00
C SER A 39 21.40 -9.41 5.36
N PRO A 40 22.06 -10.35 6.05
CA PRO A 40 22.46 -10.21 7.46
C PRO A 40 23.74 -9.40 7.71
N ASP A 41 24.04 -8.36 6.92
CA ASP A 41 25.32 -7.62 7.01
C ASP A 41 25.16 -6.14 7.39
N ASP A 42 24.25 -5.81 8.32
CA ASP A 42 24.29 -4.52 9.01
C ASP A 42 23.85 -4.73 10.47
N ASP A 43 24.70 -4.33 11.43
CA ASP A 43 24.45 -4.43 12.90
C ASP A 43 23.27 -3.54 13.37
N ASN A 44 22.47 -3.05 12.44
CA ASN A 44 21.25 -2.29 12.63
C ASN A 44 20.07 -3.15 12.12
N ILE A 45 19.75 -4.22 12.85
CA ILE A 45 18.68 -5.16 12.48
C ILE A 45 17.35 -4.40 12.37
N LEU A 46 16.96 -4.10 11.13
CA LEU A 46 15.63 -3.65 10.77
C LEU A 46 14.69 -4.86 10.94
N ARG A 47 13.83 -4.81 11.96
CA ARG A 47 12.83 -5.87 12.18
C ARG A 47 11.89 -5.93 10.99
N THR A 48 11.91 -7.05 10.28
CA THR A 48 11.05 -7.24 9.10
C THR A 48 9.65 -7.62 9.55
N ARG A 49 8.66 -6.81 9.16
CA ARG A 49 7.23 -7.09 9.37
C ARG A 49 6.57 -7.52 8.07
N THR A 50 5.53 -8.32 8.20
CA THR A 50 4.67 -8.70 7.06
C THR A 50 3.26 -8.23 7.33
N TYR A 51 2.55 -7.84 6.27
CA TYR A 51 1.23 -7.24 6.39
C TYR A 51 0.24 -7.92 5.46
N ASP A 52 -0.93 -8.23 6.00
CA ASP A 52 -2.14 -8.48 5.20
C ASP A 52 -2.94 -7.17 5.13
N VAL A 53 -3.14 -6.66 3.90
CA VAL A 53 -3.89 -5.44 3.62
C VAL A 53 -5.22 -5.78 2.95
N SER A 54 -6.35 -5.41 3.57
CA SER A 54 -7.68 -5.56 3.01
C SER A 54 -8.35 -4.23 2.70
N ILE A 55 -9.23 -4.22 1.70
CA ILE A 55 -9.95 -3.03 1.26
C ILE A 55 -11.44 -3.35 1.20
N THR A 56 -12.24 -2.68 2.01
CA THR A 56 -13.70 -2.82 2.03
C THR A 56 -14.36 -1.59 1.42
N TYR A 57 -15.57 -1.73 0.89
CA TYR A 57 -16.38 -0.57 0.48
C TYR A 57 -17.16 -0.02 1.68
N ASP A 58 -16.93 1.25 2.02
CA ASP A 58 -17.71 1.96 3.03
C ASP A 58 -18.97 2.55 2.40
N GLN A 59 -20.15 2.03 2.78
CA GLN A 59 -21.42 2.46 2.20
C GLN A 59 -21.80 3.90 2.56
N TYR A 60 -21.39 4.39 3.74
CA TYR A 60 -21.74 5.72 4.21
C TYR A 60 -20.93 6.79 3.49
N TYR A 61 -19.61 6.59 3.40
CA TYR A 61 -18.70 7.52 2.72
C TYR A 61 -18.57 7.26 1.21
N GLN A 62 -19.13 6.15 0.71
CA GLN A 62 -19.05 5.71 -0.68
C GLN A 62 -17.61 5.65 -1.21
N THR A 63 -16.69 5.17 -0.36
CA THR A 63 -15.25 5.12 -0.66
C THR A 63 -14.64 3.82 -0.14
N PRO A 64 -13.51 3.37 -0.70
CA PRO A 64 -12.76 2.25 -0.14
C PRO A 64 -12.19 2.61 1.23
N ARG A 65 -12.16 1.64 2.14
CA ARG A 65 -11.57 1.70 3.47
C ARG A 65 -10.49 0.63 3.58
N VAL A 66 -9.31 1.00 4.07
CA VAL A 66 -8.14 0.11 4.18
C VAL A 66 -8.03 -0.42 5.59
N TRP A 67 -7.74 -1.72 5.70
CA TRP A 67 -7.46 -2.39 6.96
C TRP A 67 -6.10 -3.09 6.90
N LEU A 68 -5.40 -3.08 8.01
CA LEU A 68 -4.03 -3.58 8.15
C LEU A 68 -3.96 -4.60 9.27
N THR A 69 -3.38 -5.75 8.94
CA THR A 69 -3.05 -6.80 9.92
C THR A 69 -1.57 -7.09 9.80
N GLY A 70 -0.80 -6.72 10.83
CA GLY A 70 0.64 -6.90 10.86
C GLY A 70 1.05 -8.22 11.51
N TYR A 71 2.20 -8.73 11.09
CA TYR A 71 2.86 -9.88 11.67
C TYR A 71 4.35 -9.58 11.86
N ASP A 72 4.93 -10.11 12.93
CA ASP A 72 6.35 -10.01 13.21
C ASP A 72 7.20 -10.94 12.33
N GLU A 73 8.51 -10.94 12.55
CA GLU A 73 9.48 -11.79 11.85
C GLU A 73 9.22 -13.29 11.98
N SER A 74 8.53 -13.71 13.05
CA SER A 74 8.14 -15.10 13.31
C SER A 74 6.76 -15.43 12.74
N ARG A 75 6.16 -14.50 11.96
CA ARG A 75 4.78 -14.58 11.44
C ARG A 75 3.72 -14.65 12.53
N MET A 76 4.03 -14.15 13.73
CA MET A 76 3.05 -14.02 14.80
C MET A 76 2.31 -12.70 14.67
N LEU A 77 1.02 -12.74 15.00
CA LEU A 77 0.14 -11.57 14.88
C LEU A 77 0.64 -10.42 15.77
N LEU A 78 0.81 -9.24 15.17
CA LEU A 78 1.12 -8.02 15.92
C LEU A 78 -0.13 -7.50 16.66
N GLN A 79 0.10 -6.84 17.79
CA GLN A 79 -0.94 -6.02 18.39
C GLN A 79 -1.28 -4.87 17.41
N PRO A 80 -2.58 -4.54 17.20
CA PRO A 80 -2.99 -3.51 16.24
C PRO A 80 -2.32 -2.15 16.47
N GLU A 81 -1.99 -1.83 17.72
CA GLU A 81 -1.32 -0.60 18.11
C GLU A 81 0.11 -0.51 17.55
N LEU A 82 0.81 -1.64 17.39
CA LEU A 82 2.17 -1.68 16.83
C LEU A 82 2.18 -1.38 15.33
N VAL A 83 1.07 -1.61 14.63
CA VAL A 83 0.91 -1.25 13.21
C VAL A 83 1.02 0.26 13.00
N LEU A 84 0.66 1.06 14.01
CA LEU A 84 0.76 2.53 13.93
C LEU A 84 2.20 3.03 13.80
N GLU A 85 3.20 2.22 14.18
CA GLU A 85 4.61 2.55 13.99
C GLU A 85 5.01 2.58 12.51
N ASP A 86 4.29 1.86 11.66
CA ASP A 86 4.47 1.78 10.21
C ASP A 86 3.55 2.74 9.43
N VAL A 87 2.71 3.50 10.14
CA VAL A 87 1.88 4.56 9.57
C VAL A 87 2.64 5.89 9.64
N SER A 88 2.60 6.65 8.56
CA SER A 88 3.14 8.01 8.52
C SER A 88 2.63 8.85 9.70
N GLN A 89 3.52 9.57 10.39
CA GLN A 89 3.17 10.35 11.57
C GLN A 89 2.06 11.39 11.30
N ASP A 90 2.00 11.90 10.06
CA ASP A 90 0.95 12.84 9.64
C ASP A 90 -0.45 12.23 9.66
N HIS A 91 -0.52 10.90 9.57
CA HIS A 91 -1.75 10.11 9.46
C HIS A 91 -2.05 9.28 10.72
N ALA A 92 -1.03 8.75 11.41
CA ALA A 92 -1.15 7.76 12.48
C ALA A 92 -2.12 8.17 13.61
N ARG A 93 -2.20 9.47 13.94
CA ARG A 93 -3.08 9.99 15.01
C ARG A 93 -4.28 10.79 14.50
N LYS A 94 -4.49 10.83 13.19
CA LYS A 94 -5.55 11.64 12.56
C LYS A 94 -6.53 10.81 11.78
N THR A 95 -6.03 9.82 11.05
CA THR A 95 -6.82 9.04 10.09
C THR A 95 -6.75 7.55 10.32
N VAL A 96 -5.91 7.05 11.24
CA VAL A 96 -5.85 5.62 11.56
C VAL A 96 -6.47 5.34 12.92
N THR A 97 -7.34 4.34 12.99
CA THR A 97 -8.07 3.92 14.19
C THR A 97 -8.00 2.40 14.35
N ILE A 98 -8.16 1.91 15.59
CA ILE A 98 -8.26 0.48 15.86
C ILE A 98 -9.74 0.11 15.95
N GLU A 99 -10.24 -0.62 14.95
CA GLU A 99 -11.66 -0.92 14.77
C GLU A 99 -11.89 -2.41 14.50
N ASP A 100 -13.12 -2.87 14.75
CA ASP A 100 -13.55 -4.22 14.41
C ASP A 100 -13.77 -4.32 12.89
N HIS A 101 -13.14 -5.30 12.25
CA HIS A 101 -13.24 -5.47 10.79
C HIS A 101 -14.63 -6.03 10.43
N PRO A 102 -15.32 -5.50 9.40
CA PRO A 102 -16.71 -5.85 9.09
C PRO A 102 -16.91 -7.31 8.66
N HIS A 103 -15.83 -7.99 8.27
CA HIS A 103 -15.86 -9.37 7.77
C HIS A 103 -14.85 -10.32 8.43
N LEU A 104 -14.04 -9.84 9.37
CA LEU A 104 -12.97 -10.62 9.99
C LEU A 104 -13.02 -10.47 11.51
N PRO A 105 -12.69 -11.53 12.26
CA PRO A 105 -12.70 -11.46 13.71
C PRO A 105 -11.50 -10.65 14.24
N GLY A 106 -11.75 -9.89 15.30
CA GLY A 106 -10.72 -9.15 16.01
C GLY A 106 -10.63 -7.68 15.60
N LYS A 107 -9.72 -6.98 16.28
CA LYS A 107 -9.43 -5.57 16.04
C LYS A 107 -8.29 -5.43 15.05
N HIS A 108 -8.43 -4.48 14.14
CA HIS A 108 -7.47 -4.20 13.08
C HIS A 108 -7.19 -2.70 13.03
N ALA A 109 -6.00 -2.32 12.59
CA ALA A 109 -5.72 -0.93 12.25
C ALA A 109 -6.43 -0.58 10.93
N SER A 110 -7.15 0.54 10.90
CA SER A 110 -8.01 0.96 9.79
C SER A 110 -7.71 2.39 9.41
N VAL A 111 -7.53 2.66 8.12
CA VAL A 111 -7.47 4.04 7.60
C VAL A 111 -8.91 4.53 7.40
N HIS A 112 -9.36 5.40 8.31
CA HIS A 112 -10.72 5.89 8.38
C HIS A 112 -11.10 6.68 7.10
N PRO A 113 -12.23 6.37 6.45
CA PRO A 113 -12.52 6.83 5.09
C PRO A 113 -13.06 8.25 4.98
N CYS A 114 -13.32 8.95 6.08
CA CYS A 114 -13.99 10.26 6.10
C CYS A 114 -13.34 11.35 5.24
N ARG A 115 -12.04 11.23 4.92
CA ARG A 115 -11.32 12.17 4.05
C ARG A 115 -11.00 11.62 2.67
N HIS A 116 -11.28 10.34 2.39
CA HIS A 116 -10.91 9.69 1.14
C HIS A 116 -11.56 10.37 -0.07
N GLY A 117 -12.86 10.69 0.00
CA GLY A 117 -13.55 11.36 -1.11
C GLY A 117 -12.92 12.73 -1.45
N ALA A 118 -12.58 13.52 -0.44
CA ALA A 118 -11.94 14.83 -0.64
C ALA A 118 -10.52 14.71 -1.20
N VAL A 119 -9.75 13.70 -0.77
CA VAL A 119 -8.40 13.44 -1.28
C VAL A 119 -8.45 12.94 -2.73
N MET A 120 -9.31 11.97 -3.02
CA MET A 120 -9.46 11.40 -4.36
C MET A 120 -9.95 12.43 -5.37
N LYS A 121 -10.87 13.31 -4.98
CA LYS A 121 -11.29 14.44 -5.81
C LYS A 121 -10.09 15.32 -6.20
N LYS A 122 -9.25 15.70 -5.23
CA LYS A 122 -8.06 16.52 -5.51
C LYS A 122 -7.07 15.82 -6.46
N ILE A 123 -6.87 14.51 -6.28
CA ILE A 123 -6.00 13.71 -7.16
C ILE A 123 -6.55 13.73 -8.59
N ILE A 124 -7.86 13.52 -8.76
CA ILE A 124 -8.53 13.55 -10.06
C ILE A 124 -8.44 14.96 -10.68
N ASP A 125 -8.73 16.01 -9.92
CA ASP A 125 -8.64 17.41 -10.39
C ASP A 125 -7.22 17.72 -10.91
N VAL A 126 -6.17 17.24 -10.21
CA VAL A 126 -4.78 17.40 -10.64
C VAL A 126 -4.49 16.63 -11.92
N LEU A 127 -4.97 15.38 -12.06
CA LEU A 127 -4.80 14.61 -13.29
C LEU A 127 -5.47 15.30 -14.48
N MET A 128 -6.70 15.77 -14.30
CA MET A 128 -7.45 16.50 -15.33
C MET A 128 -6.75 17.80 -15.73
N SER A 129 -6.14 18.52 -14.78
CA SER A 129 -5.36 19.73 -15.08
C SER A 129 -4.13 19.47 -15.96
N HIS A 130 -3.61 18.25 -15.94
CA HIS A 130 -2.52 17.78 -16.81
C HIS A 130 -3.03 17.11 -18.10
N GLY A 131 -4.33 17.21 -18.41
CA GLY A 131 -4.92 16.60 -19.61
C GLY A 131 -5.14 15.09 -19.52
N VAL A 132 -5.04 14.50 -18.33
CA VAL A 132 -5.34 13.07 -18.11
C VAL A 132 -6.78 12.92 -17.64
N GLU A 133 -7.57 12.17 -18.39
CA GLU A 133 -8.93 11.79 -17.99
C GLU A 133 -8.90 10.41 -17.30
N PRO A 134 -9.08 10.34 -15.96
CA PRO A 134 -9.04 9.07 -15.26
C PRO A 134 -10.32 8.26 -15.47
N GLU A 135 -10.15 7.02 -15.90
CA GLU A 135 -11.25 6.04 -15.99
C GLU A 135 -11.60 5.47 -14.60
N VAL A 136 -12.86 5.05 -14.42
CA VAL A 136 -13.38 4.59 -13.13
C VAL A 136 -12.70 3.29 -12.67
N ASP A 137 -12.32 2.42 -13.59
CA ASP A 137 -11.60 1.17 -13.31
C ASP A 137 -10.17 1.42 -12.76
N LYS A 138 -9.60 2.59 -13.00
CA LYS A 138 -8.29 3.04 -12.46
C LYS A 138 -8.39 3.61 -11.05
N TYR A 139 -9.60 3.78 -10.50
CA TYR A 139 -9.80 4.43 -9.19
C TYR A 139 -9.04 3.73 -8.07
N LEU A 140 -9.06 2.39 -8.02
CA LEU A 140 -8.35 1.65 -6.97
C LEU A 140 -6.83 1.82 -7.04
N PHE A 141 -6.25 1.95 -8.24
CA PHE A 141 -4.82 2.19 -8.38
C PHE A 141 -4.43 3.60 -7.95
N LEU A 142 -5.25 4.61 -8.28
CA LEU A 142 -5.07 5.97 -7.75
C LEU A 142 -5.21 6.00 -6.23
N PHE A 143 -6.17 5.25 -5.69
CA PHE A 143 -6.37 5.14 -4.26
C PHE A 143 -5.17 4.45 -3.58
N LEU A 144 -4.64 3.37 -4.14
CA LEU A 144 -3.44 2.69 -3.63
C LEU A 144 -2.21 3.60 -3.64
N LYS A 145 -2.07 4.49 -4.64
CA LYS A 145 -1.01 5.53 -4.63
C LYS A 145 -1.16 6.48 -3.44
N PHE A 146 -2.38 6.87 -3.08
CA PHE A 146 -2.64 7.63 -1.86
C PHE A 146 -2.31 6.82 -0.60
N VAL A 147 -2.70 5.54 -0.55
CA VAL A 147 -2.40 4.69 0.61
C VAL A 147 -0.88 4.56 0.80
N ALA A 148 -0.08 4.62 -0.27
CA ALA A 148 1.38 4.54 -0.18
C ALA A 148 1.98 5.74 0.57
N SER A 149 1.31 6.90 0.57
CA SER A 149 1.72 8.03 1.41
C SER A 149 1.31 7.87 2.88
N VAL A 150 0.30 7.04 3.16
CA VAL A 150 -0.19 6.77 4.53
C VAL A 150 0.67 5.71 5.22
N ILE A 151 1.09 4.67 4.49
CA ILE A 151 1.89 3.54 4.99
C ILE A 151 3.19 3.39 4.18
N PRO A 152 4.13 4.34 4.30
CA PRO A 152 5.29 4.40 3.41
C PRO A 152 6.29 3.26 3.59
N THR A 153 6.29 2.58 4.74
CA THR A 153 7.17 1.44 5.02
C THR A 153 6.57 0.10 4.57
N ILE A 154 5.30 0.08 4.17
CA ILE A 154 4.60 -1.11 3.71
C ILE A 154 4.63 -1.15 2.18
N GLU A 155 5.47 -2.01 1.64
CA GLU A 155 5.63 -2.14 0.19
C GLU A 155 4.62 -3.12 -0.43
N TYR A 156 3.78 -2.62 -1.35
CA TYR A 156 2.86 -3.42 -2.18
C TYR A 156 2.90 -2.94 -3.63
N ASP A 157 2.42 -3.78 -4.55
CA ASP A 157 2.38 -3.43 -5.97
C ASP A 157 1.11 -2.63 -6.28
N TYR A 158 1.30 -1.44 -6.84
CA TYR A 158 0.26 -0.55 -7.34
C TYR A 158 0.65 0.06 -8.69
N THR A 159 1.58 -0.58 -9.40
CA THR A 159 2.09 -0.08 -10.68
C THR A 159 0.99 -0.08 -11.74
N MET A 160 0.64 1.13 -12.18
CA MET A 160 -0.02 1.38 -13.45
C MET A 160 0.75 2.48 -14.15
N ASP A 161 1.10 2.24 -15.41
CA ASP A 161 1.55 3.28 -16.32
C ASP A 161 0.35 4.18 -16.60
N PHE A 162 0.25 5.27 -15.84
CA PHE A 162 -0.55 6.40 -16.27
C PHE A 162 0.29 7.07 -17.34
N ASP A 163 -0.14 6.95 -18.59
CA ASP A 163 0.45 7.69 -19.70
C ASP A 163 0.15 9.17 -19.43
N LEU A 164 1.04 9.79 -18.64
CA LEU A 164 1.10 11.23 -18.44
C LEU A 164 1.58 11.75 -19.77
N GLY A 165 0.63 12.00 -20.68
CA GLY A 165 0.88 12.30 -22.08
C GLY A 165 2.14 13.15 -22.22
N SER A 166 3.13 12.61 -22.92
CA SER A 166 4.38 13.31 -23.20
C SER A 166 4.02 14.71 -23.69
N SER A 167 4.40 15.73 -22.94
CA SER A 167 4.38 17.10 -23.43
C SER A 167 5.37 17.15 -24.59
N SER A 168 4.89 16.96 -25.81
CA SER A 168 5.61 17.28 -27.03
C SER A 168 5.81 18.79 -27.03
N SER A 169 6.95 19.23 -26.50
CA SER A 169 7.52 20.57 -26.73
C SER A 169 8.44 20.51 -27.94
#